data_AF-W7MT10-F1
#
_entry.id   AF-W7MT10-F1
#
_cell.length_a   1.000
_cell.length_b   1.000
_cell.length_c   1.000
_cell.angle_alpha   90.00
_cell.angle_beta   90.00
_cell.angle_gamma   90.00
#
_symmetry.space_group_name_H-M   'P 1'
#
loop_
_entity.id
_entity.type
_entity.pdbx_description
1 polymer ?
#
loop_
_entity_poly.entity_id
_entity_poly.type
_entity_poly.pdbx_seq_one_letter_code
_entity_poly.pdbx_strand_id
1 'polypeptide(L)'
;MSNPFILYYYGDSLVRQGQSRLLLCRTRSDKSALVDWLKLRQEHIDKFNSNILTILDCKYRVVPTGKDRYPILEDDLCSRSKSVVQILIAPKSSQQNATPFPEILAKTLKAMLESSTTGVIDMKYLEGEISRHPEPEYIAKLFSLRPDQENLKLQVYSRERQGAFVESRYDPWVPSNASRHLRINVLPITWAEVDLWDAEAELKDLLDVFEVHFDFMIGSIFKIPDTPSAQSTLQLRIDQQIEQVGPRGLLIVVYNGHAKRTSEGMIISGHRSGGQTVNWTEITHTLNVANCDVVHVLDCCDALSATKGTHAEKQSQADIAVAADLKTNEFEFHGINETLAAGAREEQVPAGPNSSMKVFAEVLNEMAVQKVPISILSWHQHIIAKMGGLITEQGGLRHAEPHYKINPTDYAGRGISLQVKQRRSTM
;
A
#
# COMPACT_ATOMS: atom_id res chain seq x y z
N MET A 1 -3.92 -19.89 34.78
CA MET A 1 -4.19 -20.31 33.39
C MET A 1 -3.53 -19.30 32.48
N SER A 2 -2.79 -19.74 31.46
CA SER A 2 -2.22 -18.84 30.46
C SER A 2 -3.36 -18.13 29.73
N ASN A 3 -3.27 -16.81 29.58
CA ASN A 3 -4.26 -16.07 28.81
C ASN A 3 -4.28 -16.61 27.38
N PRO A 4 -5.46 -16.86 26.80
CA PRO A 4 -5.54 -17.29 25.42
C PRO A 4 -5.00 -16.19 24.50
N PHE A 5 -4.22 -16.59 23.50
CA PHE A 5 -3.70 -15.68 22.48
C PHE A 5 -4.53 -15.82 21.20
N ILE A 6 -4.89 -14.69 20.58
CA ILE A 6 -5.62 -14.68 19.32
C ILE A 6 -4.64 -14.35 18.20
N LEU A 7 -4.48 -15.26 17.25
CA LEU A 7 -3.72 -15.06 16.02
C LEU A 7 -4.71 -14.83 14.88
N TYR A 8 -4.86 -13.60 14.41
CA TYR A 8 -5.73 -13.27 13.28
C TYR A 8 -4.89 -13.05 12.02
N TYR A 9 -5.16 -13.82 10.97
CA TYR A 9 -4.53 -13.71 9.66
C TYR A 9 -5.55 -13.31 8.61
N TYR A 10 -5.30 -12.20 7.91
CA TYR A 10 -6.06 -11.73 6.76
C TYR A 10 -5.16 -11.72 5.53
N GLY A 11 -5.54 -12.44 4.47
CA GLY A 11 -4.75 -12.48 3.23
C GLY A 11 -5.17 -13.56 2.25
N ASP A 12 -4.29 -13.90 1.31
CA ASP A 12 -4.54 -14.99 0.37
C ASP A 12 -4.01 -16.32 0.93
N SER A 13 -4.58 -17.42 0.45
CA SER A 13 -4.02 -18.76 0.60
C SER A 13 -4.01 -19.47 -0.75
N LEU A 14 -3.21 -20.50 -0.91
CA LEU A 14 -3.27 -21.36 -2.08
C LEU A 14 -3.07 -22.82 -1.69
N VAL A 15 -3.64 -23.72 -2.49
CA VAL A 15 -3.43 -25.16 -2.34
C VAL A 15 -2.44 -25.61 -3.40
N ARG A 16 -1.24 -26.05 -2.99
CA ARG A 16 -0.22 -26.60 -3.90
C ARG A 16 0.08 -28.03 -3.48
N GLN A 17 -0.08 -28.98 -4.40
CA GLN A 17 0.13 -30.42 -4.14
C GLN A 17 -0.73 -30.98 -2.97
N GLY A 18 -1.91 -30.42 -2.73
CA GLY A 18 -2.79 -30.81 -1.61
C GLY A 18 -2.43 -30.19 -0.26
N GLN A 19 -1.42 -29.31 -0.20
CA GLN A 19 -1.05 -28.57 1.00
C GLN A 19 -1.58 -27.14 0.95
N SER A 20 -2.27 -26.72 2.02
CA SER A 20 -2.67 -25.32 2.21
C SER A 20 -1.44 -24.48 2.59
N ARG A 21 -1.13 -23.46 1.80
CA ARG A 21 -0.07 -22.49 2.07
C ARG A 21 -0.69 -21.12 2.23
N LEU A 22 -0.29 -20.41 3.28
CA LEU A 22 -0.62 -19.00 3.44
C LEU A 22 0.28 -18.20 2.51
N LEU A 23 -0.34 -17.38 1.67
CA LEU A 23 0.39 -16.45 0.83
C LEU A 23 0.67 -15.23 1.69
N LEU A 24 1.82 -15.20 2.33
CA LEU A 24 2.32 -13.98 2.94
C LEU A 24 2.72 -13.05 1.80
N CYS A 25 1.74 -12.32 1.31
CA CYS A 25 1.94 -11.29 0.33
C CYS A 25 2.71 -10.18 1.03
N ARG A 26 4.03 -10.16 0.81
CA ARG A 26 4.83 -9.02 1.20
C ARG A 26 4.36 -7.91 0.28
N THR A 27 3.75 -6.87 0.83
CA THR A 27 2.93 -5.89 0.11
C THR A 27 3.59 -5.17 -1.07
N ARG A 28 4.86 -5.45 -1.43
CA ARG A 28 5.60 -4.77 -2.51
C ARG A 28 6.74 -5.55 -3.20
N SER A 29 6.72 -6.88 -3.26
CA SER A 29 7.61 -7.58 -4.19
C SER A 29 6.94 -8.80 -4.81
N ASP A 30 7.28 -9.12 -6.06
CA ASP A 30 6.93 -10.39 -6.74
C ASP A 30 7.42 -11.64 -5.97
N LYS A 31 8.09 -11.44 -4.84
CA LYS A 31 8.43 -12.49 -3.89
C LYS A 31 7.30 -12.63 -2.88
N SER A 32 6.21 -13.26 -3.31
CA SER A 32 5.27 -13.85 -2.37
C SER A 32 5.99 -14.92 -1.56
N ALA A 33 5.96 -14.82 -0.23
CA ALA A 33 6.43 -15.90 0.61
C ALA A 33 5.27 -16.88 0.83
N LEU A 34 5.46 -18.12 0.40
CA LEU A 34 4.53 -19.19 0.71
C LEU A 34 4.93 -19.79 2.05
N VAL A 35 4.13 -19.53 3.07
CA VAL A 35 4.28 -20.19 4.36
C VAL A 35 3.40 -21.40 4.38
N ASP A 36 4.03 -22.56 4.60
CA ASP A 36 3.29 -23.78 4.89
C ASP A 36 2.60 -23.60 6.25
N TRP A 37 1.26 -23.57 6.23
CA TRP A 37 0.45 -23.35 7.43
C TRP A 37 0.71 -24.43 8.48
N LEU A 38 0.84 -25.68 8.04
CA LEU A 38 1.07 -26.81 8.93
C LEU A 38 2.43 -26.71 9.60
N LYS A 39 3.45 -26.32 8.82
CA LYS A 39 4.80 -26.07 9.34
C LYS A 39 4.83 -24.90 10.33
N LEU A 40 4.20 -23.77 9.98
CA LEU A 40 4.08 -22.62 10.88
C LEU A 40 3.43 -23.03 12.20
N ARG A 41 2.37 -23.83 12.12
CA ARG A 41 1.68 -24.34 13.28
C ARG A 41 2.58 -25.24 14.13
N GLN A 42 3.10 -26.32 13.56
CA GLN A 42 3.87 -27.32 14.30
C GLN A 42 5.20 -26.77 14.84
N GLU A 43 5.88 -25.92 14.08
CA GLU A 43 7.21 -25.43 14.46
C GLU A 43 7.18 -24.21 15.38
N HIS A 44 6.10 -23.43 15.36
CA HIS A 44 5.99 -22.19 16.12
C HIS A 44 4.77 -22.16 17.03
N ILE A 45 3.56 -22.33 16.48
CA ILE A 45 2.30 -22.14 17.23
C ILE A 45 2.12 -23.21 18.31
N ASP A 46 2.28 -24.49 17.98
CA ASP A 46 2.06 -25.60 18.93
C ASP A 46 3.11 -25.61 20.05
N LYS A 47 4.25 -24.93 19.85
CA LYS A 47 5.30 -24.72 20.85
C LYS A 47 5.02 -23.54 21.79
N PHE A 48 4.05 -22.69 21.47
CA PHE A 48 3.56 -21.74 22.46
C PHE A 48 2.86 -22.54 23.56
N ASN A 49 3.36 -22.44 24.79
CA ASN A 49 2.73 -23.01 25.98
C ASN A 49 1.49 -22.20 26.41
N SER A 50 0.63 -21.85 25.45
CA SER A 50 -0.58 -21.06 25.64
C SER A 50 -1.69 -21.57 24.73
N ASN A 51 -2.92 -21.42 25.20
CA ASN A 51 -4.12 -21.67 24.42
C ASN A 51 -4.20 -20.63 23.28
N ILE A 52 -4.33 -21.08 22.03
CA ILE A 52 -4.33 -20.19 20.87
C ILE A 52 -5.62 -20.37 20.07
N LEU A 53 -6.30 -19.26 19.80
CA LEU A 53 -7.33 -19.19 18.78
C LEU A 53 -6.71 -18.58 17.52
N THR A 54 -6.56 -19.39 16.48
CA THR A 54 -6.18 -18.89 15.16
C THR A 54 -7.43 -18.58 14.35
N ILE A 55 -7.51 -17.40 13.77
CA ILE A 55 -8.56 -16.98 12.86
C ILE A 55 -7.93 -16.76 11.48
N LEU A 56 -8.39 -17.50 10.49
CA LEU A 56 -7.89 -17.45 9.11
C LEU A 56 -8.97 -16.85 8.21
N ASP A 57 -8.76 -15.60 7.81
CA ASP A 57 -9.59 -14.87 6.88
C ASP A 57 -8.91 -14.83 5.51
N CYS A 58 -9.18 -15.86 4.71
CA CYS A 58 -8.47 -16.12 3.47
C CYS A 58 -9.40 -16.11 2.25
N LYS A 59 -8.94 -15.51 1.14
CA LYS A 59 -9.65 -15.53 -0.16
C LYS A 59 -9.91 -16.93 -0.70
N TYR A 60 -8.98 -17.84 -0.47
CA TYR A 60 -9.11 -19.24 -0.86
C TYR A 60 -9.23 -20.13 0.37
N ARG A 61 -9.95 -21.25 0.22
CA ARG A 61 -10.25 -22.16 1.32
C ARG A 61 -8.93 -22.74 1.84
N VAL A 62 -8.55 -22.36 3.06
CA VAL A 62 -7.54 -23.11 3.82
C VAL A 62 -8.22 -24.41 4.24
N VAL A 63 -7.66 -25.55 3.84
CA VAL A 63 -8.12 -26.84 4.35
C VAL A 63 -7.41 -27.07 5.68
N PRO A 64 -8.12 -27.04 6.83
CA PRO A 64 -7.49 -27.08 8.15
C PRO A 64 -6.82 -28.42 8.45
N THR A 65 -7.17 -29.50 7.74
CA THR A 65 -6.56 -30.83 7.89
C THR A 65 -6.72 -31.65 6.62
N GLY A 66 -5.62 -32.20 6.10
CA GLY A 66 -5.61 -33.06 4.92
C GLY A 66 -6.23 -34.43 5.17
N LYS A 67 -7.55 -34.55 5.09
CA LYS A 67 -8.21 -35.86 5.11
C LYS A 67 -7.98 -36.71 3.84
N ASP A 68 -7.47 -36.11 2.76
CA ASP A 68 -7.40 -36.82 1.47
C ASP A 68 -6.01 -37.30 1.05
N ARG A 69 -4.91 -36.91 1.73
CA ARG A 69 -3.54 -37.32 1.30
C ARG A 69 -2.47 -37.52 2.38
N TYR A 70 -2.76 -37.23 3.64
CA TYR A 70 -1.85 -37.56 4.73
C TYR A 70 -2.59 -38.46 5.70
N PRO A 71 -2.05 -39.64 6.09
CA PRO A 71 -2.55 -40.29 7.29
C PRO A 71 -2.41 -39.25 8.39
N ILE A 72 -3.51 -38.98 9.10
CA ILE A 72 -3.45 -38.30 10.39
C ILE A 72 -2.46 -39.14 11.18
N LEU A 73 -1.22 -38.65 11.34
CA LEU A 73 -0.28 -39.29 12.25
C LEU A 73 -1.01 -39.27 13.59
N GLU A 74 -1.22 -40.45 14.17
CA GLU A 74 -1.81 -40.61 15.52
C GLU A 74 -1.03 -39.77 16.57
N ASP A 75 0.15 -39.27 16.21
CA ASP A 75 1.05 -38.40 16.97
C ASP A 75 0.80 -36.89 16.87
N ASP A 76 -0.28 -36.40 16.24
CA ASP A 76 -0.58 -34.94 16.21
C ASP A 76 -1.02 -34.37 17.58
N LEU A 77 -1.07 -35.23 18.61
CA LEU A 77 -0.88 -34.81 19.99
C LEU A 77 0.62 -34.64 20.21
N CYS A 78 1.11 -33.41 20.21
CA CYS A 78 2.32 -33.14 20.98
C CYS A 78 1.96 -33.46 22.44
N SER A 79 2.19 -34.69 22.89
CA SER A 79 1.88 -35.18 24.25
C SER A 79 2.57 -34.35 25.35
N ARG A 80 3.49 -33.47 24.94
CA ARG A 80 4.22 -32.52 25.78
C ARG A 80 3.58 -31.12 25.83
N SER A 81 2.72 -30.75 24.88
CA SER A 81 2.08 -29.44 24.85
C SER A 81 0.73 -29.51 25.54
N LYS A 82 0.57 -28.72 26.62
CA LYS A 82 -0.73 -28.53 27.30
C LYS A 82 -1.62 -27.50 26.61
N SER A 83 -1.20 -27.01 25.44
CA SER A 83 -1.85 -25.93 24.71
C SER A 83 -2.96 -26.46 23.82
N VAL A 84 -4.13 -25.81 23.88
CA VAL A 84 -5.22 -26.04 22.94
C VAL A 84 -5.11 -25.02 21.81
N VAL A 85 -4.95 -25.49 20.56
CA VAL A 85 -4.99 -24.65 19.36
C VAL A 85 -6.30 -24.87 18.64
N GLN A 86 -7.15 -23.85 18.56
CA GLN A 86 -8.39 -23.87 17.79
C GLN A 86 -8.25 -23.00 16.55
N ILE A 87 -8.88 -23.41 15.45
CA ILE A 87 -8.82 -22.71 14.16
C ILE A 87 -10.23 -22.34 13.74
N LEU A 88 -10.48 -21.05 13.57
CA LEU A 88 -11.69 -20.48 12.99
C LEU A 88 -11.35 -19.99 11.58
N ILE A 89 -12.13 -20.37 10.57
CA ILE A 89 -11.92 -19.95 9.18
C ILE A 89 -13.07 -19.05 8.77
N ALA A 90 -12.78 -17.88 8.20
CA ALA A 90 -13.79 -16.96 7.71
C ALA A 90 -14.63 -17.60 6.58
N PRO A 91 -15.95 -17.32 6.53
CA PRO A 91 -16.79 -17.76 5.43
C PRO A 91 -16.44 -17.02 4.13
N LYS A 92 -16.57 -17.71 2.99
CA LYS A 92 -16.27 -17.16 1.65
C LYS A 92 -17.11 -15.92 1.31
N SER A 93 -18.32 -15.85 1.83
CA SER A 93 -19.31 -14.78 1.58
C SER A 93 -18.93 -13.43 2.18
N SER A 94 -18.06 -13.41 3.21
CA SER A 94 -17.58 -12.18 3.82
C SER A 94 -16.78 -11.29 2.86
N GLN A 95 -16.42 -11.84 1.70
CA GLN A 95 -15.78 -11.14 0.60
C GLN A 95 -16.77 -10.70 -0.50
N GLN A 96 -18.00 -11.22 -0.48
CA GLN A 96 -19.08 -10.91 -1.43
C GLN A 96 -20.11 -9.94 -0.83
N ASN A 97 -20.29 -9.97 0.50
CA ASN A 97 -21.15 -9.04 1.21
C ASN A 97 -20.39 -7.76 1.55
N ALA A 98 -21.08 -6.62 1.56
CA ALA A 98 -20.49 -5.30 1.85
C ALA A 98 -19.89 -5.15 3.27
N THR A 99 -20.00 -6.17 4.12
CA THR A 99 -19.53 -6.15 5.50
C THR A 99 -18.35 -7.12 5.66
N PRO A 100 -17.12 -6.62 5.90
CA PRO A 100 -15.95 -7.46 6.11
C PRO A 100 -16.13 -8.44 7.28
N PHE A 101 -15.61 -9.67 7.17
CA PHE A 101 -15.62 -10.66 8.27
C PHE A 101 -15.14 -10.11 9.62
N PRO A 102 -14.07 -9.30 9.72
CA PRO A 102 -13.66 -8.76 11.02
C PRO A 102 -14.75 -7.90 11.68
N GLU A 103 -15.62 -7.24 10.92
CA GLU A 103 -16.75 -6.50 11.46
C GLU A 103 -17.86 -7.45 11.99
N ILE A 104 -18.15 -8.52 11.25
CA ILE A 104 -19.10 -9.57 11.68
C ILE A 104 -18.61 -10.25 12.96
N LEU A 105 -17.32 -10.59 13.00
CA LEU A 105 -16.68 -11.20 14.15
C LEU A 105 -16.73 -10.25 15.35
N ALA A 106 -16.39 -8.97 15.17
CA ALA A 106 -16.43 -7.97 16.24
C ALA A 106 -17.84 -7.77 16.79
N LYS A 107 -18.85 -7.67 15.91
CA LYS A 107 -20.27 -7.56 16.30
C LYS A 107 -20.72 -8.80 17.07
N THR A 108 -20.36 -9.99 16.59
CA THR A 108 -20.73 -11.25 17.24
C THR A 108 -20.08 -11.38 18.61
N LEU A 109 -18.77 -11.11 18.72
CA LEU A 109 -18.06 -11.14 20.01
C LEU A 109 -18.66 -10.14 21.00
N LYS A 110 -19.03 -8.94 20.54
CA LYS A 110 -19.69 -7.92 21.37
C LYS A 110 -21.05 -8.40 21.86
N ALA A 111 -21.90 -8.92 20.97
CA ALA A 111 -23.22 -9.46 21.35
C ALA A 111 -23.11 -10.64 22.32
N MET A 112 -22.12 -11.51 22.13
CA MET A 112 -21.83 -12.61 23.05
C MET A 112 -21.34 -12.12 24.41
N LEU A 113 -20.57 -11.05 24.46
CA LEU A 113 -20.14 -10.44 25.71
C LEU A 113 -21.29 -9.80 26.47
N GLU A 114 -22.18 -9.12 25.76
CA GLU A 114 -23.37 -8.49 26.33
C GLU A 114 -24.38 -9.52 26.86
N SER A 115 -24.43 -10.70 26.25
CA SER A 115 -25.32 -11.81 26.67
C SER A 115 -24.69 -12.78 27.66
N SER A 116 -23.36 -12.80 27.81
CA SER A 116 -22.66 -13.71 28.73
C SER A 116 -22.57 -13.13 30.13
N THR A 117 -23.24 -13.77 31.09
CA THR A 117 -23.15 -13.42 32.52
C THR A 117 -21.79 -13.75 33.14
N THR A 118 -20.98 -14.58 32.47
CA THR A 118 -19.70 -15.07 32.99
C THR A 118 -18.49 -14.40 32.32
N GLY A 119 -18.71 -13.63 31.25
CA GLY A 119 -17.64 -13.10 30.39
C GLY A 119 -16.82 -14.19 29.69
N VAL A 120 -17.30 -15.44 29.73
CA VAL A 120 -16.70 -16.58 29.03
C VAL A 120 -17.41 -16.77 27.71
N ILE A 121 -16.64 -16.82 26.62
CA ILE A 121 -17.12 -17.15 25.29
C ILE A 121 -16.81 -18.63 25.02
N ASP A 122 -17.86 -19.44 24.79
CA ASP A 122 -17.74 -20.80 24.28
C ASP A 122 -17.61 -20.75 22.75
N MET A 123 -16.59 -21.43 22.23
CA MET A 123 -16.27 -21.39 20.81
C MET A 123 -17.29 -22.08 19.91
N LYS A 124 -18.01 -23.11 20.39
CA LYS A 124 -19.14 -23.69 19.64
C LYS A 124 -20.29 -22.70 19.54
N TYR A 125 -20.49 -21.91 20.60
CA TYR A 125 -21.52 -20.87 20.59
C TYR A 125 -21.14 -19.73 19.65
N LEU A 126 -19.86 -19.31 19.64
CA LEU A 126 -19.35 -18.32 18.67
C LEU A 126 -19.52 -18.79 17.23
N GLU A 127 -19.18 -20.04 16.93
CA GLU A 127 -19.35 -20.63 15.61
C GLU A 127 -20.82 -20.64 15.17
N GLY A 128 -21.71 -21.07 16.07
CA GLY A 128 -23.15 -21.03 15.84
C GLY A 128 -23.65 -19.63 15.55
N GLU A 129 -23.17 -18.63 16.29
CA GLU A 129 -23.65 -17.26 16.17
C GLU A 129 -23.12 -16.52 14.93
N ILE A 130 -21.88 -16.80 14.52
CA ILE A 130 -21.36 -16.37 13.21
C ILE A 130 -22.22 -16.96 12.08
N SER A 131 -22.66 -18.21 12.21
CA SER A 131 -23.46 -18.90 11.19
C SER A 131 -24.92 -18.43 11.10
N ARG A 132 -25.41 -17.65 12.08
CA ARG A 132 -26.79 -17.09 12.06
C ARG A 132 -26.90 -15.78 11.28
N HIS A 133 -25.78 -15.17 10.90
CA HIS A 133 -25.81 -14.04 9.96
C HIS A 133 -26.18 -14.57 8.56
N PRO A 134 -27.15 -13.95 7.86
CA PRO A 134 -27.79 -14.53 6.69
C PRO A 134 -26.83 -14.82 5.53
N GLU A 135 -26.94 -16.03 4.96
CA GLU A 135 -26.19 -16.53 3.80
C GLU A 135 -27.13 -17.19 2.77
N PRO A 136 -26.80 -17.13 1.46
CA PRO A 136 -27.45 -17.94 0.42
C PRO A 136 -26.95 -19.40 0.43
N GLU A 137 -27.88 -20.31 0.13
CA GLU A 137 -27.81 -21.77 0.25
C GLU A 137 -26.56 -22.43 -0.40
N TYR A 138 -25.59 -22.91 0.38
CA TYR A 138 -24.81 -24.13 0.11
C TYR A 138 -23.92 -24.49 1.32
N ILE A 139 -24.45 -25.25 2.29
CA ILE A 139 -23.67 -25.72 3.44
C ILE A 139 -23.17 -27.15 3.19
N ALA A 140 -21.92 -27.29 2.77
CA ALA A 140 -21.14 -28.50 3.07
C ALA A 140 -20.53 -28.32 4.47
N LYS A 141 -20.78 -29.27 5.40
CA LYS A 141 -20.28 -29.33 6.79
C LYS A 141 -18.99 -28.50 6.99
N LEU A 142 -19.17 -27.29 7.53
CA LEU A 142 -18.14 -26.26 7.45
C LEU A 142 -17.11 -26.36 8.60
N PHE A 143 -17.39 -27.13 9.64
CA PHE A 143 -16.52 -27.25 10.81
C PHE A 143 -16.57 -28.66 11.37
N SER A 144 -15.41 -29.19 11.76
CA SER A 144 -15.32 -30.45 12.50
C SER A 144 -14.43 -30.20 13.70
N LEU A 145 -15.05 -29.80 14.81
CA LEU A 145 -14.40 -29.87 16.12
C LEU A 145 -14.21 -31.34 16.49
N ARG A 146 -13.05 -31.71 17.04
CA ARG A 146 -12.85 -33.07 17.55
C ARG A 146 -13.80 -33.30 18.74
N PRO A 147 -14.53 -34.42 18.82
CA PRO A 147 -15.55 -34.64 19.85
C PRO A 147 -15.03 -34.77 21.29
N ASP A 148 -13.71 -34.89 21.48
CA ASP A 148 -13.06 -35.42 22.69
C ASP A 148 -12.18 -34.42 23.46
N GLN A 149 -12.18 -33.12 23.11
CA GLN A 149 -11.39 -32.10 23.82
C GLN A 149 -12.25 -31.02 24.50
N GLU A 150 -11.81 -30.54 25.66
CA GLU A 150 -12.41 -29.40 26.36
C GLU A 150 -12.39 -28.15 25.44
N ASN A 151 -13.55 -27.51 25.27
CA ASN A 151 -13.67 -26.29 24.48
C ASN A 151 -12.78 -25.17 25.06
N LEU A 152 -12.03 -24.47 24.20
CA LEU A 152 -11.34 -23.24 24.55
C LEU A 152 -12.38 -22.23 25.08
N LYS A 153 -12.20 -21.79 26.32
CA LYS A 153 -13.01 -20.76 26.96
C LYS A 153 -12.22 -19.46 26.95
N LEU A 154 -12.69 -18.48 26.17
CA LEU A 154 -12.09 -17.14 26.19
C LEU A 154 -12.68 -16.37 27.37
N GLN A 155 -11.85 -16.05 28.36
CA GLN A 155 -12.23 -15.13 29.44
C GLN A 155 -11.92 -13.70 29.01
N VAL A 156 -12.92 -12.84 29.02
CA VAL A 156 -12.74 -11.41 28.75
C VAL A 156 -12.49 -10.67 30.05
N TYR A 157 -11.34 -10.02 30.15
CA TYR A 157 -11.00 -9.15 31.27
C TYR A 157 -11.29 -7.70 30.89
N SER A 158 -12.35 -7.10 31.46
CA SER A 158 -12.48 -5.65 31.50
C SER A 158 -11.66 -5.13 32.69
N ARG A 159 -10.51 -4.51 32.42
CA ARG A 159 -9.72 -3.84 33.47
C ARG A 159 -9.39 -2.42 33.04
N GLU A 160 -10.30 -1.50 33.34
CA GLU A 160 -9.96 -0.09 33.49
C GLU A 160 -9.08 0.05 34.73
N ARG A 161 -7.76 0.17 34.53
CA ARG A 161 -6.85 0.68 35.55
C ARG A 161 -6.04 1.82 34.94
N GLN A 162 -6.38 3.04 35.36
CA GLN A 162 -5.47 4.17 35.37
C GLN A 162 -4.31 3.82 36.32
N GLY A 163 -3.18 3.41 35.78
CA GLY A 163 -1.97 3.12 36.53
C GLY A 163 -0.78 3.62 35.75
N ALA A 164 -0.06 4.58 36.34
CA ALA A 164 1.15 5.19 35.79
C ALA A 164 2.13 4.11 35.32
N PHE A 165 2.30 4.01 34.00
CA PHE A 165 3.34 3.23 33.34
C PHE A 165 4.29 4.20 32.66
N VAL A 166 5.58 3.99 32.90
CA VAL A 166 6.71 4.77 32.39
C VAL A 166 6.64 4.87 30.86
N GLU A 167 6.77 6.10 30.37
CA GLU A 167 6.71 6.50 28.95
C GLU A 167 7.63 5.66 28.06
N SER A 168 7.04 4.65 27.41
CA SER A 168 7.46 4.25 26.08
C SER A 168 6.71 5.15 25.09
N ARG A 169 7.45 5.77 24.17
CA ARG A 169 6.97 6.71 23.14
C ARG A 169 5.76 6.15 22.38
N TYR A 170 4.57 6.40 22.90
CA TYR A 170 3.33 6.39 22.14
C TYR A 170 3.06 7.84 21.79
N ASP A 171 3.23 8.18 20.51
CA ASP A 171 2.65 9.39 19.98
C ASP A 171 1.14 9.36 20.30
N PRO A 172 0.59 10.44 20.88
CA PRO A 172 -0.82 10.49 21.23
C PRO A 172 -1.65 10.25 19.97
N TRP A 173 -2.67 9.40 20.10
CA TRP A 173 -3.64 9.10 19.05
C TRP A 173 -4.20 10.40 18.47
N VAL A 174 -3.66 10.80 17.30
CA VAL A 174 -4.17 11.91 16.50
C VAL A 174 -5.43 11.40 15.81
N PRO A 175 -6.56 12.12 15.84
CA PRO A 175 -7.77 11.73 15.10
C PRO A 175 -7.43 11.43 13.65
N SER A 176 -7.84 10.26 13.15
CA SER A 176 -7.47 9.67 11.83
C SER A 176 -7.80 10.52 10.61
N ASN A 177 -8.37 11.71 10.80
CA ASN A 177 -8.95 12.55 9.76
C ASN A 177 -8.18 13.86 9.56
N ALA A 178 -7.15 14.17 10.36
CA ALA A 178 -6.27 15.30 10.10
C ALA A 178 -5.08 14.86 9.26
N SER A 179 -4.84 15.52 8.12
CA SER A 179 -3.66 15.29 7.30
C SER A 179 -2.43 15.39 8.18
N ARG A 180 -1.57 14.37 8.14
CA ARG A 180 -0.30 14.40 8.90
C ARG A 180 0.63 15.51 8.41
N HIS A 181 0.37 16.00 7.20
CA HIS A 181 1.15 17.00 6.51
C HIS A 181 0.67 18.40 6.87
N LEU A 182 1.58 19.22 7.41
CA LEU A 182 1.30 20.61 7.74
C LEU A 182 1.25 21.51 6.51
N ARG A 183 1.96 21.11 5.44
CA ARG A 183 2.07 21.82 4.17
C ARG A 183 2.11 20.81 3.03
N ILE A 184 1.40 21.10 1.95
CA ILE A 184 1.39 20.28 0.74
C ILE A 184 1.59 21.21 -0.44
N ASN A 185 2.72 21.05 -1.14
CA ASN A 185 3.02 21.81 -2.36
C ASN A 185 3.06 20.87 -3.56
N VAL A 186 2.50 21.32 -4.68
CA VAL A 186 2.62 20.66 -5.97
C VAL A 186 3.58 21.48 -6.84
N LEU A 187 4.65 20.87 -7.31
CA LEU A 187 5.59 21.45 -8.27
C LEU A 187 5.37 20.80 -9.64
N PRO A 188 4.62 21.44 -10.55
CA PRO A 188 4.56 21.03 -11.95
C PRO A 188 5.82 21.43 -12.69
N ILE A 189 6.33 20.52 -13.52
CA ILE A 189 7.59 20.65 -14.25
C ILE A 189 7.37 20.22 -15.70
N THR A 190 7.87 21.03 -16.62
CA THR A 190 8.04 20.68 -18.03
C THR A 190 9.25 21.43 -18.59
N TRP A 191 9.58 21.23 -19.86
CA TRP A 191 10.62 22.01 -20.53
C TRP A 191 10.08 23.34 -21.04
N ALA A 192 10.93 24.36 -21.12
CA ALA A 192 10.56 25.64 -21.72
C ALA A 192 10.13 25.49 -23.18
N GLU A 193 10.77 24.55 -23.87
CA GLU A 193 10.42 24.10 -25.21
C GLU A 193 10.25 22.58 -25.18
N VAL A 194 9.06 22.11 -25.54
CA VAL A 194 8.76 20.69 -25.72
C VAL A 194 8.38 20.49 -27.18
N ASP A 195 8.97 19.49 -27.84
CA ASP A 195 8.55 19.15 -29.20
C ASP A 195 7.25 18.34 -29.21
N LEU A 196 6.49 18.43 -30.31
CA LEU A 196 5.33 17.59 -30.67
C LEU A 196 4.00 17.83 -29.93
N TRP A 197 3.97 18.34 -28.69
CA TRP A 197 2.71 18.64 -27.98
C TRP A 197 2.82 19.80 -26.97
N ASP A 198 1.67 20.21 -26.43
CA ASP A 198 1.56 21.18 -25.36
C ASP A 198 1.54 20.47 -23.99
N ALA A 199 2.74 20.24 -23.43
CA ALA A 199 2.89 19.57 -22.14
C ALA A 199 2.30 20.38 -20.97
N GLU A 200 2.24 21.71 -21.09
CA GLU A 200 1.67 22.58 -20.07
C GLU A 200 0.14 22.40 -20.01
N ALA A 201 -0.53 22.32 -21.16
CA ALA A 201 -1.95 22.03 -21.22
C ALA A 201 -2.32 20.67 -20.59
N GLU A 202 -1.48 19.65 -20.73
CA GLU A 202 -1.73 18.31 -20.16
C GLU A 202 -1.61 18.26 -18.63
N LEU A 203 -0.78 19.12 -18.04
CA LEU A 203 -0.68 19.21 -16.59
C LEU A 203 -1.94 19.82 -15.97
N LYS A 204 -2.64 20.69 -16.70
CA LYS A 204 -3.70 21.54 -16.18
C LYS A 204 -4.80 20.77 -15.46
N ASP A 205 -5.35 19.73 -16.07
CA ASP A 205 -6.48 18.98 -15.50
C ASP A 205 -6.12 18.36 -14.15
N LEU A 206 -4.91 17.82 -14.02
CA LEU A 206 -4.46 17.23 -12.76
C LEU A 206 -4.21 18.29 -11.69
N LEU A 207 -3.64 19.44 -12.07
CA LEU A 207 -3.42 20.56 -11.16
C LEU A 207 -4.74 21.15 -10.64
N ASP A 208 -5.71 21.32 -11.53
CA ASP A 208 -7.06 21.79 -11.18
C ASP A 208 -7.71 20.82 -10.16
N VAL A 209 -7.51 19.50 -10.31
CA VAL A 209 -8.01 18.51 -9.35
C VAL A 209 -7.33 18.66 -7.98
N PHE A 210 -6.00 18.84 -7.93
CA PHE A 210 -5.28 19.07 -6.67
C PHE A 210 -5.76 20.33 -5.95
N GLU A 211 -5.97 21.43 -6.69
CA GLU A 211 -6.46 22.69 -6.13
C GLU A 211 -7.91 22.57 -5.65
N VAL A 212 -8.82 22.13 -6.52
CA VAL A 212 -10.27 22.15 -6.26
C VAL A 212 -10.68 21.17 -5.16
N HIS A 213 -10.13 19.95 -5.19
CA HIS A 213 -10.58 18.89 -4.27
C HIS A 213 -9.75 18.77 -3.02
N PHE A 214 -8.50 19.23 -3.01
CA PHE A 214 -7.59 19.01 -1.89
C PHE A 214 -7.05 20.29 -1.25
N ASP A 215 -7.29 21.46 -1.84
CA ASP A 215 -6.79 22.75 -1.34
C ASP A 215 -5.24 22.81 -1.27
N PHE A 216 -4.57 22.08 -2.18
CA PHE A 216 -3.10 22.05 -2.21
C PHE A 216 -2.54 23.35 -2.79
N MET A 217 -1.33 23.74 -2.33
CA MET A 217 -0.62 24.87 -2.90
C MET A 217 0.01 24.46 -4.24
N ILE A 218 -0.54 24.96 -5.33
CA ILE A 218 0.00 24.72 -6.67
C ILE A 218 1.07 25.76 -6.98
N GLY A 219 2.31 25.31 -7.14
CA GLY A 219 3.40 26.16 -7.63
C GLY A 219 3.20 26.49 -9.12
N SER A 220 3.77 27.62 -9.56
CA SER A 220 3.85 27.92 -11.00
C SER A 220 4.60 26.80 -11.73
N ILE A 221 4.13 26.45 -12.93
CA ILE A 221 4.80 25.47 -13.80
C ILE A 221 6.24 25.90 -14.03
N PHE A 222 7.17 25.07 -13.56
CA PHE A 222 8.59 25.31 -13.73
C PHE A 222 9.03 24.81 -15.10
N LYS A 223 9.48 25.74 -15.92
CA LYS A 223 9.99 25.48 -17.27
C LYS A 223 11.50 25.29 -17.22
N ILE A 224 11.96 24.06 -17.43
CA ILE A 224 13.39 23.73 -17.50
C ILE A 224 13.97 24.44 -18.74
N PRO A 225 14.99 25.31 -18.59
CA PRO A 225 15.56 26.00 -19.73
C PRO A 225 16.39 25.04 -20.58
N ASP A 226 16.31 25.17 -21.91
CA ASP A 226 17.18 24.41 -22.83
C ASP A 226 18.58 25.06 -22.93
N THR A 227 19.28 25.10 -21.80
CA THR A 227 20.62 25.72 -21.66
C THR A 227 21.57 24.80 -20.90
N PRO A 228 22.91 24.97 -21.01
CA PRO A 228 23.87 24.14 -20.28
C PRO A 228 23.68 24.12 -18.75
N SER A 229 22.93 25.07 -18.19
CA SER A 229 22.59 25.13 -16.76
C SER A 229 21.27 24.42 -16.40
N ALA A 230 20.65 23.65 -17.31
CA ALA A 230 19.37 22.98 -17.07
C ALA A 230 19.37 22.13 -15.78
N GLN A 231 20.40 21.29 -15.60
CA GLN A 231 20.56 20.42 -14.43
C GLN A 231 20.59 21.23 -13.12
N SER A 232 21.50 22.20 -13.01
CA SER A 232 21.66 23.00 -11.80
C SER A 232 20.46 23.91 -11.53
N THR A 233 19.80 24.40 -12.57
CA THR A 233 18.59 25.23 -12.47
C THR A 233 17.42 24.42 -11.90
N LEU A 234 17.22 23.19 -12.38
CA LEU A 234 16.20 22.30 -11.84
C LEU A 234 16.54 21.86 -10.40
N GLN A 235 17.79 21.49 -10.14
CA GLN A 235 18.22 21.09 -8.79
C GLN A 235 17.95 22.21 -7.77
N LEU A 236 18.35 23.44 -8.07
CA LEU A 236 18.09 24.60 -7.23
C LEU A 236 16.58 24.80 -6.97
N ARG A 237 15.74 24.59 -8.00
CA ARG A 237 14.29 24.72 -7.85
C ARG A 237 13.71 23.65 -6.92
N ILE A 238 14.19 22.41 -7.03
CA ILE A 238 13.79 21.29 -6.18
C ILE A 238 14.20 21.56 -4.73
N ASP A 239 15.43 22.00 -4.49
CA ASP A 239 15.94 22.31 -3.15
C ASP A 239 15.09 23.41 -2.47
N GLN A 240 14.76 24.47 -3.21
CA GLN A 240 13.86 25.52 -2.74
C GLN A 240 12.46 25.00 -2.36
N GLN A 241 11.91 24.04 -3.11
CA GLN A 241 10.62 23.45 -2.78
C GLN A 241 10.68 22.55 -1.55
N ILE A 242 11.75 21.75 -1.40
CA ILE A 242 11.98 20.93 -0.21
C ILE A 242 12.05 21.85 1.03
N GLU A 243 12.83 22.93 0.97
CA GLU A 243 12.94 23.90 2.07
C GLU A 243 11.59 24.57 2.41
N GLN A 244 10.84 25.00 1.38
CA GLN A 244 9.54 25.65 1.55
C GLN A 244 8.50 24.74 2.22
N VAL A 245 8.45 23.48 1.79
CA VAL A 245 7.56 22.45 2.34
C VAL A 245 7.97 22.10 3.77
N GLY A 246 9.28 21.91 3.97
CA GLY A 246 9.91 21.66 5.26
C GLY A 246 9.53 20.34 5.93
N PRO A 247 10.01 20.11 7.16
CA PRO A 247 9.74 18.89 7.91
C PRO A 247 8.24 18.66 8.11
N ARG A 248 7.79 17.42 7.92
CA ARG A 248 6.36 17.03 7.97
C ARG A 248 5.49 17.67 6.88
N GLY A 249 6.07 18.18 5.81
CA GLY A 249 5.32 18.53 4.61
C GLY A 249 5.29 17.41 3.57
N LEU A 250 4.52 17.62 2.51
CA LEU A 250 4.46 16.78 1.32
C LEU A 250 4.79 17.60 0.08
N LEU A 251 5.78 17.16 -0.67
CA LEU A 251 6.11 17.70 -2.00
C LEU A 251 5.61 16.73 -3.07
N ILE A 252 4.70 17.18 -3.94
CA ILE A 252 4.26 16.43 -5.10
C ILE A 252 4.95 17.02 -6.33
N VAL A 253 5.85 16.26 -6.95
CA VAL A 253 6.54 16.65 -8.17
C VAL A 253 5.83 16.01 -9.36
N VAL A 254 5.28 16.83 -10.25
CA VAL A 254 4.56 16.37 -11.45
C VAL A 254 5.39 16.73 -12.67
N TYR A 255 5.79 15.74 -13.46
CA TYR A 255 6.59 15.94 -14.67
C TYR A 255 5.86 15.42 -15.91
N ASN A 256 5.83 16.24 -16.96
CA ASN A 256 5.40 15.86 -18.30
C ASN A 256 6.46 16.29 -19.33
N GLY A 257 6.93 15.35 -20.14
CA GLY A 257 7.93 15.58 -21.18
C GLY A 257 8.58 14.28 -21.67
N HIS A 258 9.69 14.39 -22.39
CA HIS A 258 10.43 13.18 -22.79
C HIS A 258 11.30 12.67 -21.66
N ALA A 259 11.50 11.35 -21.68
CA ALA A 259 12.57 10.73 -20.93
C ALA A 259 13.07 9.47 -21.65
N LYS A 260 14.30 9.09 -21.33
CA LYS A 260 14.94 7.88 -21.80
C LYS A 260 15.81 7.27 -20.72
N ARG A 261 15.85 5.95 -20.64
CA ARG A 261 16.83 5.25 -19.81
C ARG A 261 18.20 5.22 -20.50
N THR A 262 19.26 5.50 -19.74
CA THR A 262 20.66 5.40 -20.17
C THR A 262 21.48 4.63 -19.13
N SER A 263 22.78 4.43 -19.39
CA SER A 263 23.72 3.87 -18.41
C SER A 263 23.91 4.77 -17.18
N GLU A 264 23.66 6.07 -17.30
CA GLU A 264 23.76 7.06 -16.21
C GLU A 264 22.45 7.20 -15.42
N GLY A 265 21.39 6.53 -15.89
CA GLY A 265 20.07 6.53 -15.27
C GLY A 265 18.99 7.12 -16.18
N MET A 266 17.90 7.61 -15.58
CA MET A 266 16.81 8.25 -16.31
C MET A 266 17.20 9.69 -16.70
N ILE A 267 17.20 9.96 -18.01
CA ILE A 267 17.50 11.26 -18.57
C ILE A 267 16.21 11.87 -19.12
N ILE A 268 15.88 13.08 -18.71
CA ILE A 268 14.73 13.84 -19.25
C ILE A 268 15.20 14.89 -20.26
N SER A 269 14.37 15.21 -21.25
CA SER A 269 14.68 16.18 -22.32
C SER A 269 13.44 16.89 -22.85
N GLY A 270 13.62 18.09 -23.41
CA GLY A 270 12.53 18.83 -24.09
C GLY A 270 12.27 18.31 -25.51
N HIS A 271 13.27 17.69 -26.12
CA HIS A 271 13.20 17.18 -27.48
C HIS A 271 13.46 15.68 -27.54
N ARG A 272 12.92 14.99 -28.56
CA ARG A 272 13.21 13.58 -28.84
C ARG A 272 14.67 13.35 -29.24
N SER A 273 15.27 14.33 -29.90
CA SER A 273 16.67 14.29 -30.33
C SER A 273 17.29 15.69 -30.29
N GLY A 274 18.55 15.76 -29.86
CA GLY A 274 19.21 17.03 -29.61
C GLY A 274 18.73 17.73 -28.33
N GLY A 275 19.24 18.93 -28.10
CA GLY A 275 18.92 19.72 -26.90
C GLY A 275 19.71 19.33 -25.66
N GLN A 276 19.45 20.06 -24.58
CA GLN A 276 19.98 19.80 -23.26
C GLN A 276 19.17 18.71 -22.58
N THR A 277 19.81 18.07 -21.61
CA THR A 277 19.23 16.97 -20.88
C THR A 277 19.49 17.12 -19.40
N VAL A 278 18.60 16.56 -18.60
CA VAL A 278 18.73 16.53 -17.14
C VAL A 278 18.77 15.07 -16.70
N ASN A 279 19.70 14.75 -15.80
CA ASN A 279 19.73 13.45 -15.13
C ASN A 279 18.72 13.44 -13.98
N TRP A 280 17.56 12.86 -14.22
CA TRP A 280 16.48 12.75 -13.24
C TRP A 280 16.83 11.81 -12.08
N THR A 281 17.79 10.91 -12.28
CA THR A 281 18.28 10.02 -11.22
C THR A 281 18.95 10.82 -10.10
N GLU A 282 19.70 11.87 -10.44
CA GLU A 282 20.31 12.79 -9.48
C GLU A 282 19.22 13.55 -8.70
N ILE A 283 18.23 14.10 -9.39
CA ILE A 283 17.08 14.77 -8.77
C ILE A 283 16.35 13.81 -7.81
N THR A 284 16.14 12.56 -8.24
CA THR A 284 15.50 11.54 -7.42
C THR A 284 16.34 11.19 -6.19
N HIS A 285 17.67 11.25 -6.28
CA HIS A 285 18.52 11.07 -5.10
C HIS A 285 18.26 12.17 -4.07
N THR A 286 18.25 13.45 -4.49
CA THR A 286 17.91 14.57 -3.61
C THR A 286 16.54 14.38 -2.96
N LEU A 287 15.53 14.02 -3.76
CA LEU A 287 14.17 13.78 -3.26
C LEU A 287 14.05 12.57 -2.31
N ASN A 288 14.97 11.60 -2.38
CA ASN A 288 15.00 10.45 -1.48
C ASN A 288 15.59 10.77 -0.10
N VAL A 289 16.38 11.83 0.01
CA VAL A 289 17.01 12.27 1.26
C VAL A 289 16.36 13.55 1.79
N ALA A 290 15.27 14.00 1.15
CA ALA A 290 14.52 15.16 1.58
C ALA A 290 13.89 14.94 2.97
N ASN A 291 13.83 16.01 3.76
CA ASN A 291 13.24 16.01 5.09
C ASN A 291 11.70 16.09 5.08
N CYS A 292 11.06 15.82 3.95
CA CYS A 292 9.61 15.85 3.74
C CYS A 292 9.16 14.59 2.98
N ASP A 293 7.87 14.27 3.02
CA ASP A 293 7.33 13.23 2.15
C ASP A 293 7.34 13.73 0.69
N VAL A 294 7.56 12.82 -0.27
CA VAL A 294 7.62 13.13 -1.70
C VAL A 294 6.75 12.17 -2.50
N VAL A 295 5.97 12.71 -3.45
CA VAL A 295 5.31 11.93 -4.50
C VAL A 295 5.83 12.39 -5.86
N HIS A 296 6.27 11.45 -6.68
CA HIS A 296 6.61 11.67 -8.08
C HIS A 296 5.42 11.24 -8.93
N VAL A 297 4.89 12.12 -9.76
CA VAL A 297 3.91 11.79 -10.80
C VAL A 297 4.56 12.05 -12.14
N LEU A 298 4.91 11.00 -12.87
CA LEU A 298 5.75 11.08 -14.06
C LEU A 298 4.99 10.60 -15.31
N ASP A 299 4.69 11.52 -16.23
CA ASP A 299 4.17 11.20 -17.57
C ASP A 299 5.27 11.36 -18.62
N CYS A 300 6.03 10.29 -18.79
CA CYS A 300 7.11 10.20 -19.76
C CYS A 300 7.45 8.72 -20.01
N CYS A 301 8.11 8.45 -21.13
CA CYS A 301 8.70 7.14 -21.40
C CYS A 301 9.72 6.78 -20.32
N ASP A 302 9.95 5.49 -20.06
CA ASP A 302 10.94 5.06 -19.06
C ASP A 302 10.72 5.60 -17.63
N ALA A 303 9.56 6.16 -17.30
CA ALA A 303 9.29 6.83 -16.02
C ALA A 303 9.63 5.95 -14.80
N LEU A 304 9.40 4.64 -14.88
CA LEU A 304 9.73 3.71 -13.79
C LEU A 304 11.25 3.59 -13.54
N SER A 305 12.10 4.05 -14.45
CA SER A 305 13.56 4.16 -14.26
C SER A 305 13.96 5.23 -13.23
N ALA A 306 13.07 6.17 -12.89
CA ALA A 306 13.29 7.10 -11.78
C ALA A 306 13.46 6.36 -10.44
N THR A 307 12.84 5.19 -10.32
CA THR A 307 12.77 4.48 -9.04
C THR A 307 14.04 3.68 -8.75
N LYS A 308 14.50 3.72 -7.49
CA LYS A 308 15.60 2.88 -6.96
C LYS A 308 15.44 1.44 -7.38
N GLY A 309 16.29 1.00 -8.29
CA GLY A 309 16.27 -0.34 -8.83
C GLY A 309 16.79 -1.40 -7.83
N THR A 310 16.90 -2.63 -8.31
CA THR A 310 17.45 -3.83 -7.66
C THR A 310 18.82 -3.61 -6.99
N HIS A 311 19.34 -4.60 -6.23
CA HIS A 311 20.61 -4.50 -5.50
C HIS A 311 21.82 -4.00 -6.33
N ALA A 312 21.89 -4.31 -7.62
CA ALA A 312 22.93 -3.80 -8.51
C ALA A 312 22.76 -2.29 -8.83
N GLU A 313 21.52 -1.83 -8.89
CA GLU A 313 21.16 -0.42 -9.13
C GLU A 313 21.31 0.42 -7.85
N LYS A 314 21.20 -0.20 -6.66
CA LYS A 314 21.60 0.42 -5.39
C LYS A 314 23.10 0.73 -5.36
N GLN A 315 23.94 -0.13 -5.94
CA GLN A 315 25.38 0.09 -6.02
C GLN A 315 25.70 1.26 -6.95
N SER A 316 25.17 1.27 -8.18
CA SER A 316 25.36 2.39 -9.12
C SER A 316 24.85 3.72 -8.57
N GLN A 317 23.71 3.74 -7.85
CA GLN A 317 23.23 4.96 -7.21
C GLN A 317 24.01 5.36 -5.96
N ALA A 318 24.57 4.41 -5.21
CA ALA A 318 25.50 4.71 -4.14
C ALA A 318 26.80 5.31 -4.71
N ASP A 319 27.28 4.79 -5.84
CA ASP A 319 28.46 5.31 -6.53
C ASP A 319 28.21 6.74 -7.07
N ILE A 320 27.02 7.01 -7.63
CA ILE A 320 26.60 8.38 -8.02
C ILE A 320 26.51 9.30 -6.80
N ALA A 321 25.93 8.84 -5.69
CA ALA A 321 25.83 9.62 -4.45
C ALA A 321 27.21 9.98 -3.88
N VAL A 322 28.15 9.03 -3.91
CA VAL A 322 29.54 9.24 -3.52
C VAL A 322 30.24 10.21 -4.47
N ALA A 323 30.04 10.07 -5.79
CA ALA A 323 30.60 10.98 -6.78
C ALA A 323 30.07 12.42 -6.64
N ALA A 324 28.83 12.58 -6.16
CA ALA A 324 28.20 13.87 -5.88
C ALA A 324 28.50 14.43 -4.48
N ASP A 325 29.38 13.78 -3.69
CA ASP A 325 29.70 14.12 -2.28
C ASP A 325 28.46 14.23 -1.36
N LEU A 326 27.41 13.45 -1.66
CA LEU A 326 26.18 13.43 -0.89
C LEU A 326 26.36 12.52 0.34
N LYS A 327 26.87 13.10 1.44
CA LYS A 327 27.00 12.41 2.73
C LYS A 327 25.63 12.24 3.38
N THR A 328 25.04 11.05 3.29
CA THR A 328 23.81 10.73 4.01
C THR A 328 24.14 10.40 5.46
N ASN A 329 23.91 11.33 6.38
CA ASN A 329 23.96 11.05 7.81
C ASN A 329 22.81 10.09 8.18
N GLU A 330 23.09 9.00 8.90
CA GLU A 330 22.17 7.89 9.21
C GLU A 330 20.94 8.25 10.08
N PHE A 331 20.72 9.52 10.44
CA PHE A 331 19.71 9.91 11.44
C PHE A 331 18.76 11.06 11.02
N GLU A 332 18.79 11.53 9.78
CA GLU A 332 17.86 12.55 9.34
C GLU A 332 16.57 11.97 8.76
N PHE A 333 15.47 12.61 9.11
CA PHE A 333 14.10 12.24 8.74
C PHE A 333 13.98 11.82 7.26
N HIS A 334 13.76 10.52 7.02
CA HIS A 334 13.53 9.95 5.70
C HIS A 334 12.02 10.01 5.41
N GLY A 335 11.55 11.15 4.88
CA GLY A 335 10.17 11.23 4.41
C GLY A 335 9.87 10.12 3.40
N ILE A 336 8.59 9.74 3.29
CA ILE A 336 8.20 8.67 2.38
C ILE A 336 8.36 9.15 0.94
N ASN A 337 9.04 8.38 0.10
CA ASN A 337 9.11 8.67 -1.34
C ASN A 337 8.35 7.63 -2.18
N GLU A 338 7.29 8.09 -2.85
CA GLU A 338 6.44 7.29 -3.74
C GLU A 338 6.51 7.78 -5.19
N THR A 339 6.36 6.87 -6.14
CA THR A 339 6.31 7.19 -7.57
C THR A 339 5.09 6.57 -8.22
N LEU A 340 4.32 7.40 -8.93
CA LEU A 340 3.30 7.03 -9.90
C LEU A 340 3.83 7.37 -11.30
N ALA A 341 4.07 6.35 -12.11
CA ALA A 341 4.67 6.46 -13.43
C ALA A 341 3.65 6.04 -14.50
N ALA A 342 3.60 6.76 -15.61
CA ALA A 342 2.73 6.47 -16.74
C ALA A 342 3.12 5.23 -17.56
N GLY A 343 4.38 4.80 -17.48
CA GLY A 343 4.86 3.61 -18.19
C GLY A 343 5.98 2.88 -17.47
N ALA A 344 6.19 1.63 -17.88
CA ALA A 344 7.24 0.75 -17.40
C ALA A 344 8.64 1.24 -17.81
N ARG A 345 9.64 0.43 -17.47
CA ARG A 345 10.98 0.55 -18.07
C ARG A 345 10.89 0.13 -19.54
N GLU A 346 11.49 0.92 -20.42
CA GLU A 346 11.56 0.70 -21.87
C GLU A 346 10.21 0.75 -22.58
N GLU A 347 9.18 1.30 -21.91
CA GLU A 347 7.85 1.48 -22.48
C GLU A 347 7.66 2.90 -23.03
N GLN A 348 7.04 2.99 -24.20
CA GLN A 348 6.61 4.27 -24.76
C GLN A 348 5.27 4.67 -24.18
N VAL A 349 5.18 5.93 -23.73
CA VAL A 349 3.95 6.51 -23.21
C VAL A 349 3.36 7.46 -24.26
N PRO A 350 2.04 7.40 -24.54
CA PRO A 350 1.40 8.36 -25.44
C PRO A 350 1.45 9.79 -24.85
N ALA A 351 1.56 10.78 -25.73
CA ALA A 351 1.47 12.20 -25.38
C ALA A 351 0.30 12.85 -26.15
N GLY A 352 0.10 14.14 -25.93
CA GLY A 352 -0.99 14.89 -26.54
C GLY A 352 -2.35 14.51 -25.95
N PRO A 353 -3.40 14.45 -26.79
CA PRO A 353 -4.76 14.06 -26.37
C PRO A 353 -4.86 12.68 -25.68
N ASN A 354 -3.83 11.84 -25.80
CA ASN A 354 -3.79 10.49 -25.23
C ASN A 354 -2.85 10.37 -24.01
N SER A 355 -2.34 11.50 -23.51
CA SER A 355 -1.48 11.56 -22.32
C SER A 355 -2.12 10.86 -21.11
N SER A 356 -1.27 10.25 -20.29
CA SER A 356 -1.70 9.58 -19.06
C SER A 356 -2.13 10.59 -17.99
N MET A 357 -1.64 11.84 -18.03
CA MET A 357 -2.07 12.92 -17.13
C MET A 357 -3.58 13.08 -17.10
N LYS A 358 -4.24 12.99 -18.26
CA LYS A 358 -5.70 13.11 -18.34
C LYS A 358 -6.40 11.99 -17.58
N VAL A 359 -5.96 10.75 -17.78
CA VAL A 359 -6.52 9.59 -17.07
C VAL A 359 -6.24 9.71 -15.57
N PHE A 360 -5.06 10.17 -15.19
CA PHE A 360 -4.69 10.38 -13.79
C PHE A 360 -5.61 11.41 -13.12
N ALA A 361 -5.83 12.55 -13.78
CA ALA A 361 -6.72 13.61 -13.32
C ALA A 361 -8.16 13.13 -13.19
N GLU A 362 -8.69 12.47 -14.23
CA GLU A 362 -10.07 11.94 -14.23
C GLU A 362 -10.31 10.96 -13.07
N VAL A 363 -9.40 10.00 -12.88
CA VAL A 363 -9.54 9.00 -11.82
C VAL A 363 -9.43 9.66 -10.44
N LEU A 364 -8.48 10.58 -10.26
CA LEU A 364 -8.32 11.29 -8.97
C LEU A 364 -9.57 12.11 -8.64
N ASN A 365 -10.14 12.78 -9.63
CA ASN A 365 -11.40 13.53 -9.53
C ASN A 365 -12.57 12.62 -9.15
N GLU A 366 -12.73 11.47 -9.83
CA GLU A 366 -13.77 10.49 -9.53
C GLU A 366 -13.66 9.99 -8.07
N MET A 367 -12.46 9.62 -7.63
CA MET A 367 -12.21 9.19 -6.25
C MET A 367 -12.54 10.29 -5.25
N ALA A 368 -12.18 11.54 -5.55
CA ALA A 368 -12.43 12.68 -4.68
C ALA A 368 -13.93 12.99 -4.54
N VAL A 369 -14.66 13.01 -5.66
CA VAL A 369 -16.13 13.22 -5.70
C VAL A 369 -16.86 12.13 -4.93
N GLN A 370 -16.43 10.87 -5.10
CA GLN A 370 -17.00 9.72 -4.38
C GLN A 370 -16.57 9.64 -2.92
N LYS A 371 -15.64 10.51 -2.48
CA LYS A 371 -15.07 10.52 -1.12
C LYS A 371 -14.45 9.18 -0.72
N VAL A 372 -13.90 8.46 -1.70
CA VAL A 372 -13.13 7.24 -1.44
C VAL A 372 -11.82 7.65 -0.78
N PRO A 373 -11.33 6.93 0.26
CA PRO A 373 -10.00 7.20 0.81
C PRO A 373 -8.93 7.11 -0.28
N ILE A 374 -8.12 8.16 -0.42
CA ILE A 374 -7.13 8.28 -1.50
C ILE A 374 -5.74 8.08 -0.92
N SER A 375 -5.08 7.00 -1.31
CA SER A 375 -3.63 6.81 -1.24
C SER A 375 -3.06 6.77 -2.66
N ILE A 376 -1.76 6.95 -2.83
CA ILE A 376 -1.15 6.84 -4.17
C ILE A 376 -1.32 5.42 -4.73
N LEU A 377 -1.22 4.39 -3.87
CA LEU A 377 -1.51 3.01 -4.26
C LEU A 377 -2.95 2.81 -4.73
N SER A 378 -3.93 3.30 -3.97
CA SER A 378 -5.33 3.14 -4.38
C SER A 378 -5.63 3.95 -5.65
N TRP A 379 -5.00 5.12 -5.83
CA TRP A 379 -5.11 5.91 -7.06
C TRP A 379 -4.59 5.12 -8.27
N HIS A 380 -3.39 4.54 -8.15
CA HIS A 380 -2.82 3.63 -9.15
C HIS A 380 -3.77 2.47 -9.51
N GLN A 381 -4.33 1.79 -8.52
CA GLN A 381 -5.25 0.68 -8.73
C GLN A 381 -6.50 1.09 -9.51
N HIS A 382 -7.05 2.27 -9.24
CA HIS A 382 -8.22 2.78 -9.97
C HIS A 382 -7.85 3.19 -11.40
N ILE A 383 -6.64 3.71 -11.63
CA ILE A 383 -6.15 4.00 -12.98
C ILE A 383 -6.05 2.71 -13.80
N ILE A 384 -5.43 1.64 -13.26
CA ILE A 384 -5.36 0.34 -13.95
C ILE A 384 -6.77 -0.19 -14.26
N ALA A 385 -7.68 -0.14 -13.29
CA ALA A 385 -9.05 -0.62 -13.49
C ALA A 385 -9.77 0.13 -14.62
N LYS A 386 -9.64 1.47 -14.67
CA LYS A 386 -10.24 2.30 -15.73
C LYS A 386 -9.62 2.01 -17.09
N MET A 387 -8.30 1.89 -17.16
CA MET A 387 -7.59 1.57 -18.39
C MET A 387 -7.91 0.18 -18.94
N GLY A 388 -8.04 -0.82 -18.06
CA GLY A 388 -8.45 -2.17 -18.44
C GLY A 388 -9.84 -2.18 -19.10
N GLY A 389 -10.76 -1.34 -18.64
CA GLY A 389 -12.07 -1.14 -19.27
C GLY A 389 -11.96 -0.57 -20.68
N LEU A 390 -11.16 0.48 -20.88
CA LEU A 390 -11.01 1.15 -22.19
C LEU A 390 -10.47 0.25 -23.30
N ILE A 391 -9.54 -0.65 -22.97
CA ILE A 391 -8.95 -1.60 -23.92
C ILE A 391 -10.02 -2.56 -24.47
N THR A 392 -11.00 -2.95 -23.63
CA THR A 392 -12.07 -3.87 -24.05
C THR A 392 -13.12 -3.23 -24.95
N GLU A 393 -13.33 -1.91 -24.85
CA GLU A 393 -14.40 -1.22 -25.58
C GLU A 393 -13.97 -0.71 -26.96
N GLN A 394 -12.71 -0.29 -27.12
CA GLN A 394 -12.31 0.43 -28.34
C GLN A 394 -11.29 -0.27 -29.23
N GLY A 395 -10.62 -1.34 -28.77
CA GLY A 395 -9.71 -2.16 -29.60
C GLY A 395 -8.54 -1.42 -30.30
N GLY A 396 -8.36 -0.12 -30.06
CA GLY A 396 -7.67 0.78 -31.02
C GLY A 396 -6.57 1.69 -30.48
N LEU A 397 -6.42 1.90 -29.17
CA LEU A 397 -5.26 2.60 -28.61
C LEU A 397 -4.81 1.94 -27.31
N ARG A 398 -3.52 1.56 -27.25
CA ARG A 398 -2.89 1.08 -26.02
C ARG A 398 -2.32 2.28 -25.28
N HIS A 399 -2.95 2.65 -24.16
CA HIS A 399 -2.24 3.41 -23.13
C HIS A 399 -1.19 2.51 -22.48
N ALA A 400 -0.02 3.06 -22.16
CA ALA A 400 1.00 2.36 -21.39
C ALA A 400 0.46 2.03 -19.99
N GLU A 401 0.72 0.82 -19.49
CA GLU A 401 0.20 0.44 -18.17
C GLU A 401 0.90 1.27 -17.09
N PRO A 402 0.17 2.00 -16.23
CA PRO A 402 0.80 2.83 -15.23
C PRO A 402 1.39 1.95 -14.13
N HIS A 403 2.51 2.41 -13.58
CA HIS A 403 3.24 1.71 -12.54
C HIS A 403 3.30 2.52 -11.27
N TYR A 404 3.31 1.80 -10.14
CA TYR A 404 3.45 2.39 -8.83
C TYR A 404 4.57 1.72 -8.05
N LYS A 405 5.36 2.54 -7.35
CA LYS A 405 6.45 2.05 -6.50
C LYS A 405 6.66 2.94 -5.29
N ILE A 406 6.96 2.32 -4.16
CA ILE A 406 7.50 2.99 -2.97
C ILE A 406 8.97 2.65 -2.83
N ASN A 407 9.75 3.63 -2.38
CA ASN A 407 11.16 3.43 -2.10
C ASN A 407 11.38 2.41 -0.96
N PRO A 408 12.21 1.38 -1.15
CA PRO A 408 12.46 0.35 -0.14
C PRO A 408 13.14 0.81 1.16
N THR A 409 13.38 2.10 1.41
CA THR A 409 13.81 2.54 2.76
C THR A 409 12.64 2.69 3.74
N ASP A 410 11.40 2.77 3.23
CA ASP A 410 10.24 3.24 4.02
C ASP A 410 9.29 2.08 4.43
N TYR A 411 9.86 1.03 5.03
CA TYR A 411 9.23 -0.30 5.19
C TYR A 411 8.10 -0.43 6.24
N ALA A 412 7.63 0.64 6.86
CA ALA A 412 6.75 0.57 8.05
C ALA A 412 5.25 0.74 7.77
N GLY A 413 4.74 0.38 6.58
CA GLY A 413 3.30 0.47 6.27
C GLY A 413 2.76 1.91 6.19
N ARG A 414 3.65 2.90 6.06
CA ARG A 414 3.28 4.31 5.94
C ARG A 414 3.14 4.64 4.44
N GLY A 415 1.93 4.56 3.91
CA GLY A 415 1.61 5.16 2.62
C GLY A 415 1.36 6.66 2.75
N ILE A 416 1.48 7.40 1.65
CA ILE A 416 0.99 8.76 1.51
C ILE A 416 -0.50 8.69 1.16
N SER A 417 -1.30 9.40 1.94
CA SER A 417 -2.74 9.54 1.75
C SER A 417 -3.07 11.00 1.49
N LEU A 418 -3.93 11.24 0.51
CA LEU A 418 -4.44 12.56 0.15
C LEU A 418 -5.82 12.74 0.78
N GLN A 419 -6.06 13.92 1.36
CA GLN A 419 -7.32 14.22 2.04
C GLN A 419 -8.15 15.20 1.23
N VAL A 420 -9.36 14.78 0.89
CA VAL A 420 -10.34 15.62 0.20
C VAL A 420 -10.82 16.73 1.14
N LYS A 421 -10.83 17.97 0.64
CA LYS A 421 -11.34 19.16 1.31
C LYS A 421 -12.80 18.94 1.72
N GLN A 422 -13.05 18.98 3.03
CA GLN A 422 -14.42 18.97 3.53
C GLN A 422 -15.05 20.34 3.27
N ARG A 423 -16.02 20.42 2.35
CA ARG A 423 -16.87 21.61 2.23
C ARG A 423 -17.57 21.82 3.57
N ARG A 424 -17.23 22.92 4.26
CA ARG A 424 -18.05 23.38 5.38
C ARG A 424 -19.42 23.69 4.81
N SER A 425 -20.43 22.92 5.20
CA SER A 425 -21.82 23.24 4.90
C SER A 425 -22.08 24.63 5.49
N THR A 426 -22.19 25.63 4.63
CA THR A 426 -22.70 26.94 5.02
C THR A 426 -24.16 26.74 5.39
N MET A 427 -24.44 26.76 6.69
CA MET A 427 -25.80 26.83 7.23
C MET A 427 -26.40 28.20 7.00
#